data_AF-A0A1W9WM23-F1
#
_entry.id   AF-A0A1W9WM23-F1
#
_cell.length_a   1.000
_cell.length_b   1.000
_cell.length_c   1.000
_cell.angle_alpha   90.00
_cell.angle_beta   90.00
_cell.angle_gamma   90.00
#
_symmetry.space_group_name_H-M   'P 1'
#
loop_
_entity.id
_entity.type
_entity.pdbx_description
1 polymer ?
#
loop_
_entity_poly.entity_id
_entity_poly.type
_entity_poly.pdbx_seq_one_letter_code
_entity_poly.pdbx_strand_id
1 'polypeptide(L)'
;MNFFQYFSQNEMEQVHEATLMVLEKTGLDFNYEPALALFAKAGCKVDGQRVYFPGNLVEAQIKKAPSQFTLYARNSEKNVTIGKDHIAFIPCYGTLSIGAPEMAVNTAATAQMGRFYNLPVRGGGALTDAKQVDSQAAYESMMSMMMATLSGINFVLHSAGILEGYITASYEKFIIDSEIPPPRDCSGLRDGFPLQEIIGFICATSAENALRSARWKQSPLKMESGSLTKMFVLPAMNAWRHVPKMS
;
A
#
# COMPACT_ATOMS: atom_id res chain seq x y z
N MET A 1 1.87 -15.55 -7.25
CA MET A 1 1.17 -14.26 -7.42
C MET A 1 2.13 -13.28 -8.05
N ASN A 2 1.65 -12.39 -8.94
CA ASN A 2 2.51 -11.43 -9.65
C ASN A 2 2.20 -10.01 -9.16
N PHE A 3 3.14 -9.40 -8.44
CA PHE A 3 3.10 -7.97 -8.14
C PHE A 3 3.54 -7.15 -9.34
N PHE A 4 3.07 -5.90 -9.41
CA PHE A 4 3.58 -4.93 -10.37
C PHE A 4 5.11 -4.78 -10.21
N GLN A 5 5.83 -4.85 -11.33
CA GLN A 5 7.29 -4.71 -11.39
C GLN A 5 7.61 -3.39 -12.08
N TYR A 6 8.44 -2.57 -11.43
CA TYR A 6 8.88 -1.29 -11.96
C TYR A 6 10.30 -1.39 -12.55
N PHE A 7 11.21 -2.06 -11.85
CA PHE A 7 12.58 -2.32 -12.29
C PHE A 7 12.75 -3.70 -12.92
N SER A 8 13.73 -3.83 -13.80
CA SER A 8 14.34 -5.11 -14.17
C SER A 8 15.28 -5.61 -13.06
N GLN A 9 15.68 -6.88 -13.16
CA GLN A 9 16.64 -7.48 -12.22
C GLN A 9 17.97 -6.71 -12.17
N ASN A 10 18.50 -6.34 -13.34
CA ASN A 10 19.76 -5.59 -13.44
C ASN A 10 19.64 -4.17 -12.85
N GLU A 11 18.51 -3.50 -13.02
CA GLU A 11 18.28 -2.17 -12.41
C GLU A 11 18.21 -2.26 -10.88
N MET A 12 17.60 -3.32 -10.32
CA MET A 12 17.61 -3.53 -8.87
C MET A 12 19.03 -3.73 -8.32
N GLU A 13 19.86 -4.50 -9.03
CA GLU A 13 21.26 -4.72 -8.66
C GLU A 13 22.04 -3.40 -8.71
N GLN A 14 21.84 -2.58 -9.75
CA GLN A 14 22.46 -1.25 -9.84
C GLN A 14 22.04 -0.34 -8.68
N VAL A 15 20.77 -0.33 -8.31
CA VAL A 15 20.27 0.43 -7.15
C VAL A 15 20.89 -0.09 -5.84
N HIS A 16 21.01 -1.40 -5.68
CA HIS A 16 21.64 -2.02 -4.52
C HIS A 16 23.11 -1.60 -4.38
N GLU A 17 23.90 -1.77 -5.44
CA GLU A 17 25.33 -1.42 -5.45
C GLU A 17 25.55 0.08 -5.21
N ALA A 18 24.74 0.93 -5.84
CA ALA A 18 24.79 2.38 -5.60
C ALA A 18 24.49 2.72 -4.13
N THR A 19 23.54 2.01 -3.51
CA THR A 19 23.19 2.20 -2.10
C THR A 19 24.35 1.79 -1.17
N LEU A 20 24.96 0.63 -1.42
CA LEU A 20 26.13 0.18 -0.65
C LEU A 20 27.31 1.15 -0.78
N MET A 21 27.54 1.67 -1.99
CA MET A 21 28.58 2.66 -2.23
C MET A 21 28.34 3.96 -1.46
N VAL A 22 27.10 4.46 -1.40
CA VAL A 22 26.76 5.64 -0.58
C VAL A 22 26.99 5.35 0.91
N LEU A 23 26.56 4.21 1.41
CA LEU A 23 26.72 3.83 2.83
C LEU A 23 28.21 3.66 3.23
N GLU A 24 29.04 3.15 2.33
CA GLU A 24 30.47 2.95 2.59
C GLU A 24 31.30 4.22 2.41
N LYS A 25 31.03 5.02 1.36
CA LYS A 25 31.84 6.20 1.00
C LYS A 25 31.34 7.50 1.65
N THR A 26 30.02 7.67 1.72
CA THR A 26 29.41 8.90 2.25
C THR A 26 29.06 8.74 3.73
N GLY A 27 28.48 7.59 4.12
CA GLY A 27 28.06 7.33 5.50
C GLY A 27 26.79 8.09 5.91
N LEU A 28 26.39 7.93 7.18
CA LEU A 28 25.21 8.57 7.78
C LEU A 28 25.56 9.18 9.15
N ASP A 29 24.93 10.29 9.51
CA ASP A 29 25.09 10.90 10.83
C ASP A 29 24.15 10.29 11.87
N PHE A 30 24.69 10.01 13.05
CA PHE A 30 23.94 9.54 14.21
C PHE A 30 24.19 10.46 15.41
N ASN A 31 23.19 11.28 15.74
CA ASN A 31 23.24 12.21 16.86
C ASN A 31 22.87 11.53 18.19
N TYR A 32 23.34 10.30 18.40
CA TYR A 32 23.05 9.51 19.59
C TYR A 32 24.26 8.65 19.96
N GLU A 33 25.00 9.08 20.99
CA GLU A 33 26.29 8.47 21.38
C GLU A 33 26.23 6.95 21.63
N PRO A 34 25.18 6.39 22.29
CA PRO A 34 25.11 4.95 22.48
C PRO A 34 25.03 4.17 21.16
N ALA A 35 24.43 4.73 20.11
CA ALA A 35 24.40 4.10 18.80
C ALA A 35 25.80 4.07 18.15
N LEU A 36 26.58 5.15 18.29
CA LEU A 36 27.95 5.20 17.76
C LEU A 36 28.83 4.09 18.34
N ALA A 37 28.74 3.85 19.65
CA ALA A 37 29.46 2.76 20.30
C ALA A 37 29.04 1.36 19.79
N LEU A 38 27.74 1.17 19.53
CA LEU A 38 27.23 -0.08 18.95
C LEU A 38 27.75 -0.29 17.52
N PHE A 39 27.76 0.76 16.69
CA PHE A 39 28.27 0.67 15.32
C PHE A 39 29.78 0.41 15.28
N ALA A 40 30.56 1.09 16.13
CA ALA A 40 31.99 0.83 16.26
C ALA A 40 32.27 -0.64 16.68
N LYS A 41 31.50 -1.15 17.66
CA LYS A 41 31.59 -2.55 18.09
C LYS A 41 31.18 -3.54 17.01
N ALA A 42 30.23 -3.16 16.15
CA ALA A 42 29.78 -3.97 15.02
C ALA A 42 30.77 -3.97 13.84
N GLY A 43 31.82 -3.15 13.88
CA GLY A 43 32.85 -3.06 12.84
C GLY A 43 32.63 -1.93 11.82
N CYS A 44 31.69 -1.01 12.06
CA CYS A 44 31.56 0.20 11.25
C CYS A 44 32.67 1.19 11.60
N LYS A 45 33.14 1.94 10.60
CA LYS A 45 34.03 3.09 10.86
C LYS A 45 33.18 4.25 11.38
N VAL A 46 33.59 4.84 12.49
CA VAL A 46 32.94 6.01 13.09
C VAL A 46 33.92 7.19 13.10
N ASP A 47 33.50 8.32 12.56
CA ASP A 47 34.25 9.58 12.52
C ASP A 47 33.38 10.70 13.07
N GLY A 48 33.60 11.06 14.34
CA GLY A 48 32.71 11.95 15.08
C GLY A 48 31.29 11.38 15.17
N GLN A 49 30.33 12.04 14.54
CA GLN A 49 28.92 11.61 14.47
C GLN A 49 28.61 10.79 13.22
N ARG A 50 29.56 10.70 12.27
CA ARG A 50 29.35 10.01 11.00
C ARG A 50 29.78 8.56 11.07
N VAL A 51 28.90 7.67 10.62
CA VAL A 51 29.12 6.23 10.56
C VAL A 51 29.16 5.77 9.11
N TYR A 52 30.20 5.03 8.76
CA TYR A 52 30.38 4.42 7.45
C TYR A 52 30.18 2.91 7.57
N PHE A 53 29.41 2.34 6.65
CA PHE A 53 28.98 0.95 6.72
C PHE A 53 29.64 0.12 5.62
N PRO A 54 30.47 -0.88 5.95
CA PRO A 54 30.95 -1.84 4.97
C PRO A 54 29.79 -2.62 4.34
N GLY A 55 29.77 -2.75 3.01
CA GLY A 55 28.64 -3.39 2.30
C GLY A 55 28.38 -4.83 2.77
N ASN A 56 29.44 -5.61 2.99
CA ASN A 56 29.35 -6.97 3.51
C ASN A 56 28.69 -7.06 4.90
N LEU A 57 28.91 -6.06 5.75
CA LEU A 57 28.27 -5.98 7.06
C LEU A 57 26.78 -5.69 6.92
N VAL A 58 26.41 -4.75 6.04
CA VAL A 58 25.02 -4.40 5.76
C VAL A 58 24.24 -5.62 5.26
N GLU A 59 24.75 -6.31 4.25
CA GLU A 59 24.14 -7.53 3.71
C GLU A 59 24.00 -8.64 4.76
N ALA A 60 25.02 -8.81 5.61
CA ALA A 60 24.99 -9.81 6.68
C ALA A 60 23.93 -9.49 7.74
N GLN A 61 23.67 -8.21 8.05
CA GLN A 61 22.61 -7.85 8.98
C GLN A 61 21.21 -7.96 8.35
N ILE A 62 21.04 -7.61 7.07
CA ILE A 62 19.75 -7.75 6.36
C ILE A 62 19.26 -9.21 6.43
N LYS A 63 20.16 -10.19 6.24
CA LYS A 63 19.83 -11.63 6.32
C LYS A 63 19.30 -12.10 7.67
N LYS A 64 19.53 -11.35 8.77
CA LYS A 64 19.03 -11.70 10.11
C LYS A 64 17.61 -11.19 10.36
N ALA A 65 17.18 -10.17 9.62
CA ALA A 65 15.86 -9.61 9.79
C ALA A 65 14.79 -10.57 9.22
N PRO A 66 13.67 -10.78 9.93
CA PRO A 66 12.65 -11.73 9.48
C PRO A 66 11.88 -11.16 8.29
N SER A 67 11.66 -12.00 7.27
CA SER A 67 10.83 -11.65 6.11
C SER A 67 9.32 -11.63 6.43
N GLN A 68 8.93 -12.17 7.57
CA GLN A 68 7.56 -12.20 8.05
C GLN A 68 7.53 -12.22 9.59
N PHE A 69 6.65 -11.42 10.19
CA PHE A 69 6.39 -11.45 11.63
C PHE A 69 4.92 -11.10 11.94
N THR A 70 4.48 -11.36 13.17
CA THR A 70 3.11 -11.08 13.62
C THR A 70 3.10 -9.95 14.64
N LEU A 71 2.30 -8.93 14.38
CA LEU A 71 1.91 -7.91 15.35
C LEU A 71 0.73 -8.44 16.17
N TYR A 72 0.96 -8.60 17.47
CA TYR A 72 -0.06 -9.09 18.39
C TYR A 72 -0.94 -7.95 18.90
N ALA A 73 -2.25 -8.09 18.69
CA ALA A 73 -3.24 -7.18 19.23
C ALA A 73 -3.76 -7.69 20.59
N ARG A 74 -4.38 -6.80 21.37
CA ARG A 74 -5.04 -7.18 22.63
C ARG A 74 -6.10 -8.27 22.45
N ASN A 75 -6.83 -8.24 21.33
CA ASN A 75 -7.69 -9.33 20.88
C ASN A 75 -6.92 -10.14 19.83
N SER A 76 -6.71 -11.43 20.08
CA SER A 76 -5.96 -12.33 19.19
C SER A 76 -6.57 -12.48 17.79
N GLU A 77 -7.88 -12.26 17.62
CA GLU A 77 -8.54 -12.24 16.30
C GLU A 77 -8.15 -11.03 15.44
N LYS A 78 -7.47 -10.04 16.04
CA LYS A 78 -6.97 -8.84 15.36
C LYS A 78 -5.46 -8.84 15.19
N ASN A 79 -4.79 -9.98 15.40
CA ASN A 79 -3.38 -10.12 15.09
C ASN A 79 -3.15 -9.87 13.61
N VAL A 80 -2.07 -9.15 13.29
CA VAL A 80 -1.76 -8.75 11.92
C VAL A 80 -0.43 -9.34 11.52
N THR A 81 -0.42 -10.10 10.44
CA THR A 81 0.81 -10.65 9.86
C THR A 81 1.42 -9.65 8.89
N ILE A 82 2.70 -9.34 9.07
CA ILE A 82 3.46 -8.39 8.25
C ILE A 82 4.50 -9.15 7.44
N GLY A 83 4.47 -8.99 6.11
CA GLY A 83 5.40 -9.64 5.17
C GLY A 83 4.73 -10.60 4.20
N LYS A 84 5.49 -11.07 3.21
CA LYS A 84 5.02 -11.90 2.09
C LYS A 84 3.84 -11.25 1.34
N ASP A 85 2.70 -11.93 1.28
CA ASP A 85 1.51 -11.50 0.54
C ASP A 85 0.49 -10.77 1.44
N HIS A 86 0.83 -10.49 2.70
CA HIS A 86 -0.07 -9.79 3.63
C HIS A 86 0.12 -8.28 3.55
N ILE A 87 -1.00 -7.55 3.50
CA ILE A 87 -1.07 -6.08 3.50
C ILE A 87 -1.87 -5.64 4.72
N ALA A 88 -1.29 -4.77 5.55
CA ALA A 88 -1.91 -4.22 6.75
C ALA A 88 -2.19 -2.73 6.59
N PHE A 89 -3.44 -2.29 6.78
CA PHE A 89 -3.86 -0.88 6.65
C PHE A 89 -4.04 -0.23 8.02
N ILE A 90 -3.34 0.88 8.29
CA ILE A 90 -3.28 1.58 9.59
C ILE A 90 -3.35 3.11 9.33
N PRO A 91 -3.78 3.96 10.29
CA PRO A 91 -3.88 5.42 10.10
C PRO A 91 -2.66 6.29 10.54
N CYS A 92 -2.58 7.48 9.91
CA CYS A 92 -1.84 8.77 10.06
C CYS A 92 -0.45 8.93 10.72
N TYR A 93 0.47 9.67 10.04
CA TYR A 93 1.72 10.31 10.54
C TYR A 93 2.49 11.18 9.48
N GLY A 94 2.62 12.51 9.69
CA GLY A 94 3.80 13.38 9.36
C GLY A 94 4.03 13.89 7.92
N THR A 95 4.48 15.15 7.71
CA THR A 95 4.36 15.95 6.44
C THR A 95 5.33 15.71 5.25
N LEU A 96 4.87 15.86 3.99
CA LEU A 96 5.60 15.94 2.68
C LEU A 96 4.60 16.17 1.50
N SER A 97 5.03 16.61 0.30
CA SER A 97 4.17 16.53 -0.91
C SER A 97 4.09 15.07 -1.38
N ILE A 98 2.90 14.50 -1.27
CA ILE A 98 2.68 13.04 -1.34
C ILE A 98 1.61 12.62 -2.35
N GLY A 99 0.84 13.57 -2.86
CA GLY A 99 -0.18 13.30 -3.89
C GLY A 99 0.41 13.14 -5.29
N ALA A 100 1.69 13.41 -5.47
CA ALA A 100 2.37 13.41 -6.76
C ALA A 100 2.60 11.98 -7.31
N PRO A 101 2.57 11.78 -8.64
CA PRO A 101 2.77 10.46 -9.25
C PRO A 101 4.15 9.85 -8.94
N GLU A 102 5.15 10.68 -8.67
CA GLU A 102 6.49 10.27 -8.22
C GLU A 102 6.42 9.47 -6.91
N MET A 103 5.50 9.81 -6.00
CA MET A 103 5.29 9.04 -4.77
C MET A 103 4.74 7.64 -5.07
N ALA A 104 3.87 7.53 -6.06
CA ALA A 104 3.29 6.26 -6.48
C ALA A 104 4.36 5.36 -7.13
N VAL A 105 5.25 5.95 -7.95
CA VAL A 105 6.43 5.26 -8.51
C VAL A 105 7.41 4.84 -7.41
N ASN A 106 7.71 5.74 -6.46
CA ASN A 106 8.60 5.44 -5.34
C ASN A 106 8.05 4.31 -4.47
N THR A 107 6.74 4.24 -4.29
CA THR A 107 6.06 3.14 -3.59
C THR A 107 6.28 1.82 -4.32
N ALA A 108 6.13 1.79 -5.65
CA ALA A 108 6.38 0.59 -6.45
C ALA A 108 7.85 0.14 -6.40
N ALA A 109 8.77 1.08 -6.60
CA ALA A 109 10.22 0.86 -6.51
C ALA A 109 10.62 0.30 -5.14
N THR A 110 10.14 0.92 -4.06
CA THR A 110 10.43 0.50 -2.68
C THR A 110 9.88 -0.89 -2.40
N ALA A 111 8.66 -1.20 -2.85
CA ALA A 111 8.08 -2.52 -2.66
C ALA A 111 8.92 -3.62 -3.32
N GLN A 112 9.41 -3.35 -4.53
CA GLN A 112 10.25 -4.27 -5.28
C GLN A 112 11.62 -4.47 -4.62
N MET A 113 12.27 -3.38 -4.19
CA MET A 113 13.55 -3.47 -3.47
C MET A 113 13.41 -4.19 -2.12
N GLY A 114 12.30 -4.00 -1.40
CA GLY A 114 12.04 -4.76 -0.18
C GLY A 114 11.95 -6.26 -0.40
N ARG A 115 11.31 -6.69 -1.49
CA ARG A 115 11.31 -8.12 -1.90
C ARG A 115 12.70 -8.60 -2.28
N PHE A 116 13.49 -7.79 -2.97
CA PHE A 116 14.89 -8.10 -3.27
C PHE A 116 15.70 -8.37 -1.99
N TYR A 117 15.45 -7.60 -0.92
CA TYR A 117 16.06 -7.82 0.40
C TYR A 117 15.33 -8.84 1.28
N ASN A 118 14.22 -9.42 0.81
CA ASN A 118 13.34 -10.32 1.56
C ASN A 118 12.86 -9.70 2.90
N LEU A 119 12.50 -8.42 2.88
CA LEU A 119 11.99 -7.67 4.03
C LEU A 119 10.56 -7.19 3.80
N PRO A 120 9.72 -7.15 4.85
CA PRO A 120 8.43 -6.50 4.77
C PRO A 120 8.59 -4.99 4.56
N VAL A 121 7.78 -4.44 3.66
CA VAL A 121 7.84 -3.02 3.29
C VAL A 121 6.64 -2.23 3.79
N ARG A 122 6.93 -0.99 4.17
CA ARG A 122 5.92 0.01 4.51
C ARG A 122 5.96 1.13 3.47
N GLY A 123 4.82 1.54 2.94
CA GLY A 123 4.75 2.58 1.92
C GLY A 123 3.32 2.92 1.47
N GLY A 124 3.20 3.94 0.61
CA GLY A 124 1.92 4.37 0.04
C GLY A 124 0.83 4.75 1.05
N GLY A 125 -0.43 4.60 0.63
CA GLY A 125 -1.62 4.97 1.40
C GLY A 125 -2.63 5.78 0.59
N ALA A 126 -3.68 6.26 1.25
CA ALA A 126 -4.65 7.21 0.70
C ALA A 126 -4.09 8.64 0.84
N LEU A 127 -3.01 8.90 0.11
CA LEU A 127 -2.19 10.08 0.25
C LEU A 127 -2.72 11.23 -0.60
N THR A 128 -2.77 12.44 -0.05
CA THR A 128 -3.15 13.64 -0.80
C THR A 128 -2.61 14.92 -0.20
N ASP A 129 -2.33 15.89 -1.07
CA ASP A 129 -1.92 17.25 -0.75
C ASP A 129 -3.12 18.23 -0.73
N ALA A 130 -4.34 17.74 -1.01
CA ALA A 130 -5.56 18.52 -1.00
C ALA A 130 -5.90 19.03 0.41
N LYS A 131 -6.46 20.24 0.47
CA LYS A 131 -6.80 20.93 1.74
C LYS A 131 -8.23 20.60 2.18
N GLN A 132 -9.03 20.06 1.27
CA GLN A 132 -10.42 19.70 1.49
C GLN A 132 -10.71 18.36 0.84
N VAL A 133 -11.84 17.77 1.21
CA VAL A 133 -12.33 16.52 0.64
C VAL A 133 -13.01 16.83 -0.70
N ASP A 134 -12.20 16.91 -1.75
CA ASP A 134 -12.61 17.23 -3.11
C ASP A 134 -12.15 16.16 -4.11
N SER A 135 -12.28 16.45 -5.41
CA SER A 135 -11.83 15.54 -6.45
C SER A 135 -10.32 15.30 -6.43
N GLN A 136 -9.51 16.32 -6.08
CA GLN A 136 -8.06 16.15 -5.96
C GLN A 136 -7.73 15.14 -4.87
N ALA A 137 -8.37 15.29 -3.70
CA ALA A 137 -8.24 14.35 -2.59
C ALA A 137 -8.56 12.91 -3.01
N ALA A 138 -9.61 12.71 -3.81
CA ALA A 138 -10.01 11.41 -4.31
C ALA A 138 -9.00 10.82 -5.32
N TYR A 139 -8.58 11.60 -6.32
CA TYR A 139 -7.68 11.12 -7.38
C TYR A 139 -6.29 10.75 -6.84
N GLU A 140 -5.69 11.62 -6.02
CA GLU A 140 -4.36 11.40 -5.44
C GLU A 140 -4.35 10.18 -4.51
N SER A 141 -5.39 10.08 -3.66
CA SER A 141 -5.53 8.98 -2.70
C SER A 141 -5.76 7.65 -3.40
N MET A 142 -6.60 7.63 -4.43
CA MET A 142 -6.83 6.44 -5.24
C MET A 142 -5.55 6.00 -5.94
N MET A 143 -4.83 6.91 -6.59
CA MET A 143 -3.58 6.60 -7.29
C MET A 143 -2.55 5.98 -6.33
N SER A 144 -2.31 6.62 -5.19
CA SER A 144 -1.31 6.17 -4.21
C SER A 144 -1.70 4.83 -3.59
N MET A 145 -2.98 4.64 -3.25
CA MET A 145 -3.48 3.41 -2.65
C MET A 145 -3.44 2.24 -3.64
N MET A 146 -3.82 2.52 -4.89
CA MET A 146 -3.80 1.57 -5.99
C MET A 146 -2.39 1.02 -6.19
N MET A 147 -1.39 1.91 -6.29
CA MET A 147 0.01 1.51 -6.45
C MET A 147 0.54 0.73 -5.25
N ALA A 148 0.22 1.15 -4.02
CA ALA A 148 0.60 0.41 -2.82
C ALA A 148 0.10 -1.04 -2.85
N THR A 149 -1.14 -1.24 -3.32
CA THR A 149 -1.78 -2.55 -3.40
C THR A 149 -1.18 -3.40 -4.53
N LEU A 150 -1.11 -2.85 -5.74
CA LEU A 150 -0.60 -3.56 -6.94
C LEU A 150 0.88 -3.93 -6.80
N SER A 151 1.66 -3.08 -6.14
CA SER A 151 3.08 -3.32 -5.90
C SER A 151 3.36 -4.20 -4.69
N GLY A 152 2.35 -4.60 -3.90
CA GLY A 152 2.51 -5.54 -2.79
C GLY A 152 3.18 -4.94 -1.55
N ILE A 153 2.81 -3.71 -1.17
CA ILE A 153 3.25 -3.14 0.11
C ILE A 153 2.66 -3.93 1.27
N ASN A 154 3.46 -4.30 2.28
CA ASN A 154 3.00 -5.12 3.40
C ASN A 154 2.32 -4.33 4.52
N PHE A 155 2.67 -3.04 4.68
CA PHE A 155 2.17 -2.21 5.75
C PHE A 155 1.88 -0.79 5.25
N VAL A 156 0.61 -0.41 5.19
CA VAL A 156 0.10 0.86 4.68
C VAL A 156 -0.37 1.71 5.86
N LEU A 157 0.55 2.48 6.45
CA LEU A 157 0.33 3.30 7.66
C LEU A 157 -0.58 4.53 7.42
N HIS A 158 -0.86 4.89 6.18
CA HIS A 158 -1.66 6.07 5.84
C HIS A 158 -2.86 5.67 5.01
N SER A 159 -3.52 4.61 5.43
CA SER A 159 -4.56 4.01 4.61
C SER A 159 -5.83 4.83 4.52
N ALA A 160 -6.10 5.68 5.52
CA ALA A 160 -7.32 6.49 5.57
C ALA A 160 -7.18 7.78 6.37
N GLY A 161 -7.87 8.83 5.92
CA GLY A 161 -8.12 10.07 6.65
C GLY A 161 -7.11 11.19 6.40
N ILE A 162 -6.10 10.98 5.56
CA ILE A 162 -5.04 11.96 5.31
C ILE A 162 -5.53 13.10 4.42
N LEU A 163 -5.23 14.33 4.84
CA LEU A 163 -5.27 15.57 4.05
C LEU A 163 -4.00 16.39 4.28
N GLU A 164 -3.80 17.38 3.42
CA GLU A 164 -2.75 18.40 3.53
C GLU A 164 -1.34 17.83 3.70
N GLY A 165 -1.02 16.78 2.95
CA GLY A 165 0.28 16.15 3.05
C GLY A 165 0.57 15.72 4.48
N TYR A 166 -0.35 14.99 5.11
CA TYR A 166 -0.28 14.45 6.48
C TYR A 166 -0.43 15.44 7.66
N ILE A 167 -0.64 16.71 7.40
CA ILE A 167 -0.84 17.71 8.47
C ILE A 167 -2.23 17.54 9.12
N THR A 168 -3.20 17.07 8.35
CA THR A 168 -4.60 17.03 8.76
C THR A 168 -5.17 15.62 8.67
N ALA A 169 -5.90 15.22 9.71
CA ALA A 169 -6.76 14.04 9.70
C ALA A 169 -8.23 14.51 9.60
N SER A 170 -8.97 14.02 8.60
CA SER A 170 -10.40 14.33 8.43
C SER A 170 -11.25 13.07 8.61
N TYR A 171 -12.36 13.21 9.32
CA TYR A 171 -13.33 12.13 9.50
C TYR A 171 -14.04 11.78 8.19
N GLU A 172 -14.42 12.79 7.41
CA GLU A 172 -15.06 12.64 6.11
C GLU A 172 -14.14 11.89 5.15
N LYS A 173 -12.87 12.30 5.12
CA LYS A 173 -11.83 11.65 4.33
C LYS A 173 -11.56 10.22 4.81
N PHE A 174 -11.62 9.96 6.12
CA PHE A 174 -11.46 8.62 6.67
C PHE A 174 -12.56 7.67 6.18
N ILE A 175 -13.81 8.14 6.12
CA ILE A 175 -14.92 7.36 5.59
C ILE A 175 -14.73 7.07 4.10
N ILE A 176 -14.39 8.08 3.30
CA ILE A 176 -14.14 7.91 1.86
C ILE A 176 -12.97 6.97 1.61
N ASP A 177 -11.86 7.17 2.31
CA ASP A 177 -10.68 6.32 2.17
C ASP A 177 -10.87 4.93 2.74
N SER A 178 -11.91 4.67 3.52
CA SER A 178 -12.28 3.30 3.93
C SER A 178 -13.03 2.56 2.83
N GLU A 179 -13.50 3.27 1.80
CA GLU A 179 -14.15 2.70 0.62
C GLU A 179 -13.16 2.44 -0.53
N ILE A 180 -12.04 3.16 -0.57
CA ILE A 180 -10.99 2.99 -1.58
C ILE A 180 -10.33 1.60 -1.49
N PRO A 181 -9.82 1.14 -0.32
CA PRO A 181 -9.35 -0.21 -0.14
C PRO A 181 -10.56 -1.15 -0.02
N PRO A 182 -10.65 -2.21 -0.85
CA PRO A 182 -11.71 -3.21 -0.69
C PRO A 182 -11.61 -3.89 0.69
N PRO A 183 -12.72 -4.45 1.21
CA PRO A 183 -12.81 -4.93 2.60
C PRO A 183 -11.82 -6.06 2.87
N ARG A 184 -10.76 -5.77 3.65
CA ARG A 184 -9.74 -6.70 4.22
C ARG A 184 -9.01 -7.63 3.25
N ASP A 185 -9.44 -7.73 2.01
CA ASP A 185 -8.93 -8.64 1.01
C ASP A 185 -8.84 -7.90 -0.32
N CYS A 186 -7.61 -7.56 -0.71
CA CYS A 186 -7.31 -7.00 -2.02
C CYS A 186 -7.32 -8.08 -3.12
N SER A 187 -7.74 -9.32 -2.83
CA SER A 187 -7.74 -10.45 -3.77
C SER A 187 -8.43 -10.12 -5.10
N GLY A 188 -9.54 -9.39 -5.13
CA GLY A 188 -10.21 -9.09 -6.40
C GLY A 188 -9.35 -8.27 -7.38
N LEU A 189 -8.61 -7.27 -6.87
CA LEU A 189 -7.76 -6.42 -7.71
C LEU A 189 -6.34 -6.98 -7.89
N ARG A 190 -5.86 -7.74 -6.91
CA ARG A 190 -4.51 -8.32 -6.83
C ARG A 190 -4.43 -9.71 -7.46
N ASP A 191 -5.43 -10.54 -7.23
CA ASP A 191 -5.50 -11.95 -7.66
C ASP A 191 -6.30 -12.08 -8.97
N GLY A 192 -6.90 -10.98 -9.44
CA GLY A 192 -7.69 -10.89 -10.66
C GLY A 192 -9.11 -11.42 -10.48
N PHE A 193 -9.97 -11.15 -11.47
CA PHE A 193 -11.31 -11.75 -11.48
C PHE A 193 -11.20 -13.24 -11.85
N PRO A 194 -11.90 -14.15 -11.16
CA PRO A 194 -11.92 -15.56 -11.52
C PRO A 194 -12.35 -15.71 -12.99
N LEU A 195 -11.64 -16.54 -13.75
CA LEU A 195 -11.93 -16.76 -15.17
C LEU A 195 -13.39 -17.19 -15.39
N GLN A 196 -13.96 -17.92 -14.43
CA GLN A 196 -15.36 -18.34 -14.42
C GLN A 196 -16.34 -17.15 -14.30
N GLU A 197 -15.98 -16.07 -13.62
CA GLU A 197 -16.79 -14.84 -13.58
C GLU A 197 -16.74 -14.10 -14.92
N ILE A 198 -15.55 -14.01 -15.54
CA ILE A 198 -15.37 -13.40 -16.86
C ILE A 198 -16.16 -14.18 -17.92
N ILE A 199 -16.04 -15.51 -17.92
CA ILE A 199 -16.83 -16.40 -18.79
C ILE A 199 -18.33 -16.25 -18.48
N GLY A 200 -18.71 -16.12 -17.21
CA GLY A 200 -20.08 -15.85 -16.79
C GLY A 200 -20.64 -14.55 -17.37
N PHE A 201 -19.86 -13.46 -17.37
CA PHE A 201 -20.22 -12.20 -18.00
C PHE A 201 -20.33 -12.31 -19.52
N ILE A 202 -19.37 -12.97 -20.19
CA ILE A 202 -19.39 -13.20 -21.65
C ILE A 202 -20.65 -14.01 -22.04
N CYS A 203 -20.94 -15.09 -21.32
CA CYS A 203 -22.14 -15.90 -21.53
C CYS A 203 -23.42 -15.10 -21.23
N ALA A 204 -23.39 -14.21 -20.25
CA ALA A 204 -24.53 -13.35 -19.91
C ALA A 204 -24.76 -12.24 -20.95
N THR A 205 -23.72 -11.76 -21.64
CA THR A 205 -23.85 -10.82 -22.78
C THR A 205 -24.34 -11.49 -24.06
N SER A 206 -24.14 -12.81 -24.22
CA SER A 206 -24.77 -13.58 -25.32
C SER A 206 -26.25 -13.91 -25.08
N ALA A 207 -26.73 -13.74 -23.85
CA ALA A 207 -28.14 -13.90 -23.51
C ALA A 207 -28.80 -12.52 -23.47
N GLU A 208 -29.79 -12.28 -24.33
CA GLU A 208 -30.62 -11.07 -24.25
C GLU A 208 -31.18 -10.93 -22.82
N ASN A 209 -30.67 -9.95 -22.07
CA ASN A 209 -30.89 -9.72 -20.65
C ASN A 209 -30.32 -10.79 -19.68
N ALA A 210 -29.02 -10.74 -19.44
CA ALA A 210 -28.31 -11.33 -18.30
C ALA A 210 -29.11 -11.40 -16.98
N LEU A 211 -29.76 -10.29 -16.59
CA LEU A 211 -30.54 -10.12 -15.35
C LEU A 211 -31.76 -11.05 -15.24
N ARG A 212 -32.29 -11.53 -16.37
CA ARG A 212 -33.49 -12.38 -16.43
C ARG A 212 -33.15 -13.86 -16.45
N SER A 213 -31.92 -14.23 -16.78
CA SER A 213 -31.53 -15.64 -16.85
C SER A 213 -31.55 -16.29 -15.45
N ALA A 214 -32.31 -17.39 -15.31
CA ALA A 214 -32.40 -18.15 -14.06
C ALA A 214 -31.02 -18.65 -13.59
N ARG A 215 -30.11 -18.85 -14.54
CA ARG A 215 -28.70 -19.25 -14.32
C ARG A 215 -27.91 -18.21 -13.52
N TRP A 216 -28.15 -16.91 -13.72
CA TRP A 216 -27.52 -15.85 -12.93
C TRP A 216 -28.12 -15.76 -11.52
N LYS A 217 -29.46 -15.89 -11.41
CA LYS A 217 -30.19 -15.80 -10.12
C LYS A 217 -29.91 -16.95 -9.15
N GLN A 218 -29.48 -18.11 -9.64
CA GLN A 218 -29.17 -19.31 -8.86
C GLN A 218 -27.66 -19.58 -8.73
N SER A 219 -26.83 -18.75 -9.37
CA SER A 219 -25.39 -18.90 -9.26
C SER A 219 -24.92 -18.57 -7.82
N PRO A 220 -23.93 -19.30 -7.28
CA PRO A 220 -23.31 -18.96 -5.99
C PRO A 220 -22.64 -17.58 -6.01
N LEU A 221 -22.50 -16.96 -7.19
CA LEU A 221 -22.01 -15.59 -7.44
C LEU A 221 -22.88 -14.49 -6.82
N LYS A 222 -24.04 -14.82 -6.23
CA LYS A 222 -24.94 -13.82 -5.63
C LYS A 222 -24.39 -13.14 -4.37
N MET A 223 -23.24 -13.56 -3.84
CA MET A 223 -22.69 -12.99 -2.60
C MET A 223 -21.17 -12.80 -2.51
N GLU A 224 -20.35 -13.21 -3.50
CA GLU A 224 -18.89 -13.12 -3.34
C GLU A 224 -18.19 -12.00 -4.14
N SER A 225 -18.83 -11.32 -5.11
CA SER A 225 -18.12 -10.33 -5.95
C SER A 225 -18.83 -8.98 -6.17
N GLY A 226 -19.95 -8.73 -5.51
CA GLY A 226 -20.50 -7.37 -5.40
C GLY A 226 -19.98 -6.72 -4.13
N SER A 227 -18.84 -6.04 -4.16
CA SER A 227 -18.47 -5.17 -3.04
C SER A 227 -19.55 -4.10 -2.94
N LEU A 228 -20.47 -4.24 -1.98
CA LEU A 228 -21.46 -3.21 -1.69
C LEU A 228 -20.68 -1.97 -1.24
N THR A 229 -20.60 -0.99 -2.14
CA THR A 229 -20.05 0.33 -1.83
C THR A 229 -20.98 0.99 -0.81
N LYS A 230 -20.43 1.42 0.31
CA LYS A 230 -21.21 2.07 1.37
C LYS A 230 -21.40 3.56 1.09
N MET A 231 -20.56 4.16 0.24
CA MET A 231 -20.60 5.60 -0.06
C MET A 231 -20.84 5.96 -1.53
N PHE A 232 -20.54 5.09 -2.51
CA PHE A 232 -20.78 5.43 -3.92
C PHE A 232 -22.27 5.62 -4.20
N VAL A 233 -22.61 6.80 -4.70
CA VAL A 233 -23.95 7.13 -5.19
C VAL A 233 -24.08 6.56 -6.60
N LEU A 234 -24.66 5.37 -6.71
CA LEU A 234 -25.03 4.72 -7.98
C LEU A 234 -26.44 5.00 -8.55
N PRO A 235 -27.41 5.65 -7.85
CA PRO A 235 -28.73 5.88 -8.45
C PRO A 235 -28.70 6.94 -9.56
N ALA A 236 -29.69 6.87 -10.44
CA ALA A 236 -29.87 7.84 -11.53
C ALA A 236 -29.99 9.28 -11.01
N MET A 237 -29.56 10.25 -11.82
CA MET A 237 -29.50 11.68 -11.46
C MET A 237 -30.80 12.22 -10.84
N ASN A 238 -31.97 11.72 -11.29
CA ASN A 238 -33.27 12.11 -10.75
C ASN A 238 -33.44 11.67 -9.29
N ALA A 239 -33.04 10.46 -8.94
CA ALA A 239 -33.11 9.97 -7.57
C ALA A 239 -32.12 10.71 -6.66
N TRP A 240 -30.93 11.07 -7.16
CA TRP A 240 -29.96 11.86 -6.41
C TRP A 240 -30.48 13.26 -6.03
N ARG A 241 -31.20 13.93 -6.94
CA ARG A 241 -31.77 15.27 -6.69
C ARG A 241 -32.82 15.29 -5.58
N HIS A 242 -33.43 14.15 -5.26
CA HIS A 242 -34.47 14.03 -4.23
C HIS A 242 -33.94 13.55 -2.88
N VAL A 243 -32.63 13.32 -2.74
CA VAL A 243 -32.04 13.00 -1.44
C VAL A 243 -32.14 14.25 -0.54
N PRO A 244 -32.73 14.14 0.66
CA PRO A 244 -32.82 15.27 1.59
C PRO A 244 -31.43 15.78 1.93
N LYS A 245 -31.17 17.07 1.71
CA LYS A 245 -29.94 17.70 2.19
C LYS A 245 -30.03 17.77 3.72
N MET A 246 -29.08 17.15 4.41
CA MET A 246 -28.94 17.36 5.87
C MET A 246 -28.59 18.84 6.09
N SER A 247 -29.44 19.51 6.87
CA SER A 247 -29.28 20.91 7.31
C SER A 247 -28.30 21.02 8.46
#